data_AF-A0A7Y8LX79-F1
#
_entry.id   AF-A0A7Y8LX79-F1
#
_cell.length_a   1.000
_cell.length_b   1.000
_cell.length_c   1.000
_cell.angle_alpha   90.00
_cell.angle_beta   90.00
_cell.angle_gamma   90.00
#
_symmetry.space_group_name_H-M   'P 1'
#
loop_
_entity.id
_entity.type
_entity.pdbx_description
1 polymer ?
#
loop_
_entity_poly.entity_id
_entity_poly.type
_entity_poly.pdbx_seq_one_letter_code
_entity_poly.pdbx_strand_id
1 'polypeptide(L)' 'MKLDKETLIDLICKHCDFYKESDKDLECGAYKILKGLLDKKIITPEEISDALRE' A
#
# COMPACT_ATOMS: atom_id res chain seq x y z
N MET A 1 -13.43 -5.18 3.61
CA MET A 1 -13.43 -3.70 3.61
C MET A 1 -12.67 -3.30 2.37
N LYS A 2 -13.23 -2.45 1.50
CA LYS A 2 -12.51 -2.00 0.32
C LYS A 2 -11.83 -0.69 0.71
N LEU A 3 -10.51 -0.70 0.90
CA LEU A 3 -9.76 0.52 1.17
C LEU A 3 -9.76 1.37 -0.11
N ASP A 4 -9.99 2.67 0.04
CA ASP A 4 -9.88 3.59 -1.08
C ASP A 4 -8.42 3.80 -1.48
N LYS A 5 -8.22 4.42 -2.64
CA LYS A 5 -6.90 4.61 -3.23
C LYS A 5 -5.99 5.47 -2.33
N GLU A 6 -6.51 6.51 -1.69
CA GLU A 6 -5.70 7.39 -0.84
C GLU A 6 -5.23 6.65 0.40
N THR A 7 -6.10 5.90 1.05
CA THR A 7 -5.74 5.06 2.20
C THR A 7 -4.66 4.04 1.83
N LEU A 8 -4.74 3.42 0.64
CA LEU A 8 -3.72 2.49 0.17
C LEU A 8 -2.38 3.16 -0.13
N ILE A 9 -2.40 4.36 -0.72
CA ILE A 9 -1.18 5.15 -0.96
C ILE A 9 -0.52 5.52 0.37
N ASP A 10 -1.32 5.92 1.35
CA ASP A 10 -0.82 6.31 2.67
C ASP A 10 -0.20 5.12 3.41
N LEU A 11 -0.86 3.97 3.35
CA LEU A 11 -0.40 2.74 4.00
C LEU A 11 0.85 2.13 3.35
N ILE A 12 0.92 2.14 2.01
CA ILE A 12 1.93 1.39 1.25
C ILE A 12 3.03 2.30 0.70
N CYS A 13 2.66 3.44 0.12
CA CYS A 13 3.56 4.24 -0.70
C CYS A 13 4.25 5.36 0.08
N LYS A 14 3.60 6.02 1.04
CA LYS A 14 4.21 7.16 1.77
C LYS A 14 5.48 6.81 2.57
N HIS A 15 5.69 5.53 2.84
CA HIS A 15 6.87 5.01 3.54
C HIS A 15 7.94 4.42 2.59
N CYS A 16 7.72 4.51 1.27
CA CYS A 16 8.60 3.97 0.25
C CYS A 16 9.54 5.06 -0.28
N ASP A 17 10.85 4.79 -0.30
CA ASP A 17 11.87 5.71 -0.83
C ASP A 17 11.68 6.10 -2.30
N PHE A 18 10.90 5.30 -3.05
CA PHE A 18 10.61 5.51 -4.46
C PHE A 18 9.32 6.30 -4.71
N TYR A 19 8.55 6.62 -3.65
CA TYR A 19 7.30 7.34 -3.81
C TYR A 19 7.53 8.80 -4.19
N LYS A 20 6.78 9.26 -5.18
CA LYS A 20 6.77 10.66 -5.64
C LYS A 20 5.32 11.13 -5.72
N GLU A 21 5.01 12.23 -5.06
CA GLU A 21 3.64 12.76 -5.03
C GLU A 21 3.14 13.18 -6.42
N SER A 22 4.03 13.63 -7.31
CA SER A 22 3.73 13.93 -8.71
C SER A 22 3.22 12.72 -9.50
N ASP A 23 3.60 11.51 -9.06
CA ASP A 23 3.41 10.25 -9.77
C ASP A 23 2.39 9.35 -9.03
N LYS A 24 1.60 9.91 -8.10
CA LYS A 24 0.66 9.16 -7.25
C LYS A 24 -0.39 8.34 -8.00
N ASP A 25 -0.59 8.64 -9.28
CA ASP A 25 -1.49 7.89 -10.16
C ASP A 25 -0.83 6.68 -10.84
N LEU A 26 0.50 6.59 -10.82
CA LEU A 26 1.27 5.47 -11.35
C LEU A 26 1.38 4.36 -10.31
N GLU A 27 0.71 3.24 -10.56
CA GLU A 27 0.76 2.07 -9.68
C GLU A 27 2.03 1.23 -9.96
N CYS A 28 2.89 1.08 -8.95
CA CYS A 28 4.05 0.17 -9.02
C CYS A 28 3.65 -1.31 -8.81
N GLY A 29 4.55 -2.24 -9.14
CA GLY A 29 4.29 -3.67 -9.00
C GLY A 29 3.98 -4.09 -7.55
N ALA A 30 4.77 -3.60 -6.58
CA ALA A 30 4.58 -3.92 -5.17
C ALA A 30 3.20 -3.46 -4.66
N TYR A 31 2.79 -2.24 -5.02
CA TYR A 31 1.45 -1.72 -4.69
C TYR A 31 0.34 -2.64 -5.23
N LYS A 32 0.43 -3.08 -6.50
CA LYS A 32 -0.58 -3.96 -7.10
C LYS A 32 -0.67 -5.31 -6.39
N ILE A 33 0.47 -5.87 -5.98
CA ILE A 33 0.52 -7.13 -5.23
C ILE A 33 -0.14 -6.95 -3.86
N LEU A 34 0.30 -5.96 -3.08
CA LEU A 34 -0.22 -5.71 -1.73
C LEU A 34 -1.73 -5.39 -1.74
N LYS A 35 -2.18 -4.55 -2.66
CA LYS A 35 -3.62 -4.29 -2.88
C LYS A 35 -4.39 -5.58 -3.17
N GLY A 36 -3.86 -6.45 -4.04
CA GLY A 36 -4.48 -7.74 -4.35
C GLY A 36 -4.52 -8.70 -3.14
N LEU A 37 -3.50 -8.69 -2.29
CA LEU A 37 -3.47 -9.50 -1.05
C LEU A 37 -4.49 -8.98 -0.03
N LEU A 38 -4.59 -7.65 0.15
CA LEU A 38 -5.58 -6.99 1.01
C LEU A 38 -7.01 -7.26 0.53
N ASP A 39 -7.27 -7.12 -0.77
CA ASP A 39 -8.60 -7.39 -1.37
C ASP A 39 -9.03 -8.85 -1.16
N LYS A 40 -8.06 -9.78 -1.20
CA LYS A 40 -8.27 -11.21 -0.92
C LYS A 40 -8.30 -11.54 0.58
N LYS A 41 -8.08 -10.56 1.47
CA LYS A 41 -7.95 -10.74 2.92
C LYS A 41 -6.87 -11.77 3.31
N ILE A 42 -5.81 -11.86 2.51
CA ILE A 42 -4.64 -12.72 2.81
C ILE A 42 -3.76 -12.04 3.86
N ILE A 43 -3.73 -10.71 3.84
CA ILE A 43 -3.05 -9.87 4.84
C ILE A 43 -4.00 -8.76 5.31
N THR A 44 -3.67 -8.12 6.43
CA THR A 44 -4.38 -6.96 6.98
C THR A 44 -3.55 -5.67 6.90
N PRO A 45 -4.18 -4.49 7.02
CA PRO A 45 -3.45 -3.22 7.11
C PRO A 45 -2.52 -3.13 8.31
N GLU A 46 -2.88 -3.77 9.43
CA GLU A 46 -2.01 -3.85 10.61
C GLU A 46 -0.73 -4.62 10.31
N GLU A 47 -0.81 -5.76 9.62
CA GLU A 47 0.37 -6.54 9.24
C GLU A 47 1.33 -5.76 8.32
N ILE A 48 0.81 -4.93 7.42
CA ILE A 48 1.64 -4.01 6.62
C ILE A 48 2.30 -2.96 7.51
N SER A 49 1.54 -2.38 8.44
CA SER A 49 2.06 -1.35 9.36
C SER A 49 3.14 -1.90 10.29
N ASP A 50 2.99 -3.14 10.73
CA ASP A 50 3.97 -3.82 11.59
C ASP A 50 5.24 -4.16 10.81
N ALA A 51 5.15 -4.54 9.53
CA ALA A 51 6.31 -4.77 8.68
C ALA A 51 7.14 -3.51 8.41
N LEU A 52 6.56 -2.32 8.59
CA LEU A 52 7.26 -1.02 8.46
C LEU A 52 7.93 -0.56 9.77
N ARG A 53 7.63 -1.19 10.91
CA ARG A 53 8.23 -0.87 12.21
C ARG A 53 9.44 -1.78 12.41
N GLU A 54 10.63 -1.20 12.29
CA GLU A 54 11.91 -1.88 12.61
C GLU A 54 12.00 -2.30 14.08
#